data_AF-A0A941CCE0-F1
#
_entry.id   AF-A0A941CCE0-F1
#
_cell.length_a   1.000
_cell.length_b   1.000
_cell.length_c   1.000
_cell.angle_alpha   90.00
_cell.angle_beta   90.00
_cell.angle_gamma   90.00
#
_symmetry.space_group_name_H-M   'P 1'
#
loop_
_entity.id
_entity.type
_entity.pdbx_description
1 polymer ?
#
loop_
_entity_poly.entity_id
_entity_poly.type
_entity_poly.pdbx_seq_one_letter_code
_entity_poly.pdbx_strand_id
1 'polypeptide(L)'
;MTNQKFISFFFFLFLTFNFYPQSDCPTDGNLVLVGEKMTINQDLINQSLKKLVVNFTEFFKDFMVEKYQKEGKEIDSIEVQTLLKEKLIPAIKLDLDPGSYSGIQMKHEYTFKDSIIEYKFYDSRNLDSDEITRINKNDGSKENFLFKDSTYVSLKRVQFSMTLPKDEEIINIEEYPEDRKNIKGFECFRVVVKKKKNILKNGVFAFFFKDSKVIDKHSKKFEKIIMENYYVTKDINCQYHPIVKDSTILSKYYPIEITIEDNSLKGTKTIYKTQKHSIKPTKQRVIKN
;
A
#
# COMPACT_ATOMS: atom_id res chain seq x y z
N MET A 1 -20.21 -65.28 -19.58
CA MET A 1 -20.73 -64.96 -18.24
C MET A 1 -19.56 -64.66 -17.32
N THR A 2 -19.70 -63.61 -16.51
CA THR A 2 -18.94 -63.28 -15.28
C THR A 2 -17.41 -63.10 -15.36
N ASN A 3 -16.95 -61.84 -15.38
CA ASN A 3 -16.46 -61.20 -14.15
C ASN A 3 -16.05 -59.73 -14.39
N GLN A 4 -16.91 -58.83 -13.93
CA GLN A 4 -16.71 -57.40 -13.82
C GLN A 4 -15.77 -57.14 -12.63
N LYS A 5 -14.50 -56.82 -12.88
CA LYS A 5 -13.61 -56.26 -11.84
C LYS A 5 -13.80 -54.76 -11.80
N PHE A 6 -14.74 -54.31 -10.96
CA PHE A 6 -14.84 -52.93 -10.52
C PHE A 6 -13.65 -52.65 -9.59
N ILE A 7 -12.60 -52.02 -10.11
CA ILE A 7 -11.54 -51.45 -9.29
C ILE A 7 -12.09 -50.13 -8.73
N SER A 8 -12.50 -50.18 -7.47
CA SER A 8 -12.85 -49.00 -6.67
C SER A 8 -11.58 -48.21 -6.42
N PHE A 9 -11.37 -47.16 -7.21
CA PHE A 9 -10.30 -46.18 -7.01
C PHE A 9 -10.75 -45.24 -5.90
N PHE A 10 -10.35 -45.54 -4.67
CA PHE A 10 -10.58 -44.72 -3.48
C PHE A 10 -9.76 -43.41 -3.64
N PHE A 11 -10.35 -42.41 -4.28
CA PHE A 11 -9.84 -41.05 -4.30
C PHE A 11 -10.02 -40.46 -2.89
N PHE A 12 -8.99 -40.62 -2.05
CA PHE A 12 -8.84 -39.79 -0.85
C PHE A 12 -8.56 -38.35 -1.33
N LEU A 13 -9.63 -37.62 -1.61
CA LEU A 13 -9.62 -36.18 -1.67
C LEU A 13 -9.27 -35.71 -0.26
N PHE A 14 -7.98 -35.52 0.02
CA PHE A 14 -7.56 -34.61 1.08
C PHE A 14 -8.07 -33.23 0.67
N LEU A 15 -9.33 -32.94 1.05
CA LEU A 15 -9.78 -31.58 1.23
C LEU A 15 -8.88 -31.01 2.32
N THR A 16 -7.76 -30.44 1.91
CA THR A 16 -7.09 -29.40 2.68
C THR A 16 -8.11 -28.25 2.73
N PHE A 17 -9.05 -28.35 3.66
CA PHE A 17 -9.70 -27.16 4.18
C PHE A 17 -8.55 -26.32 4.71
N ASN A 18 -8.11 -25.37 3.89
CA ASN A 18 -7.35 -24.22 4.36
C ASN A 18 -8.33 -23.48 5.27
N PHE A 19 -8.49 -23.99 6.50
CA PHE A 19 -8.94 -23.18 7.61
C PHE A 19 -7.89 -22.09 7.69
N TYR A 20 -8.16 -20.95 7.06
CA TYR A 20 -7.46 -19.72 7.39
C TYR A 20 -7.59 -19.60 8.91
N PRO A 21 -6.48 -19.73 9.67
CA PRO A 21 -6.57 -19.57 11.11
C PRO A 21 -7.23 -18.22 11.34
N GLN A 22 -8.37 -18.26 12.03
CA GLN A 22 -9.09 -17.07 12.44
C GLN A 22 -8.04 -16.18 13.11
N SER A 23 -7.68 -15.06 12.49
CA SER A 23 -6.64 -14.21 13.06
C SER A 23 -7.12 -13.79 14.44
N ASP A 24 -6.31 -14.00 15.49
CA ASP A 24 -6.58 -13.51 16.86
C ASP A 24 -6.41 -11.98 16.91
N CYS A 25 -7.08 -11.28 15.99
CA CYS A 25 -7.05 -9.84 15.87
C CYS A 25 -7.71 -9.26 17.13
N PRO A 26 -7.16 -8.18 17.72
CA PRO A 26 -7.70 -7.62 18.96
C PRO A 26 -9.23 -7.44 18.88
N THR A 27 -9.95 -7.93 19.89
CA THR A 27 -11.41 -7.77 19.95
C THR A 27 -11.79 -6.33 20.25
N ASP A 28 -11.01 -5.65 21.09
CA ASP A 28 -11.16 -4.25 21.45
C ASP A 28 -9.80 -3.53 21.51
N GLY A 29 -9.82 -2.23 21.30
CA GLY A 29 -8.66 -1.35 21.45
C GLY A 29 -8.56 -0.32 20.33
N ASN A 30 -7.64 0.62 20.50
CA ASN A 30 -7.34 1.63 19.50
C ASN A 30 -5.87 1.59 19.12
N LEU A 31 -5.56 1.92 17.87
CA LEU A 31 -4.22 2.14 17.38
C LEU A 31 -4.19 3.41 16.55
N VAL A 32 -3.30 4.33 16.89
CA VAL A 32 -3.10 5.59 16.16
C VAL A 32 -1.67 5.62 15.63
N LEU A 33 -1.54 5.64 14.32
CA LEU A 33 -0.27 5.78 13.60
C LEU A 33 -0.21 7.18 12.98
N VAL A 34 0.88 7.89 13.23
CA VAL A 34 1.15 9.18 12.61
C VAL A 34 2.33 9.03 11.66
N GLY A 35 2.08 9.37 10.39
CA GLY A 35 3.03 9.41 9.30
C GLY A 35 3.54 10.82 9.05
N GLU A 36 4.85 10.94 8.88
CA GLU A 36 5.53 12.17 8.48
C GLU A 36 6.47 11.88 7.31
N LYS A 37 6.41 12.72 6.27
CA LYS A 37 7.36 12.68 5.16
C LYS A 37 8.52 13.62 5.45
N MET A 38 9.73 13.11 5.38
CA MET A 38 10.96 13.83 5.71
C MET A 38 11.87 13.94 4.49
N THR A 39 12.48 15.12 4.34
CA THR A 39 13.62 15.34 3.44
C THR A 39 14.91 15.00 4.18
N ILE A 40 15.64 14.00 3.67
CA ILE A 40 16.94 13.58 4.19
C ILE A 40 18.07 14.27 3.42
N ASN A 41 17.91 14.43 2.11
CA ASN A 41 18.93 15.00 1.24
C ASN A 41 18.30 15.70 0.02
N GLN A 42 18.34 17.03 0.01
CA GLN A 42 17.74 17.85 -1.05
C GLN A 42 18.44 17.67 -2.41
N ASP A 43 19.75 17.45 -2.44
CA ASP A 43 20.48 17.29 -3.69
C ASP A 43 20.13 15.96 -4.37
N LEU A 44 20.01 14.88 -3.61
CA LEU A 44 19.56 13.58 -4.13
C LEU A 44 18.12 13.64 -4.64
N ILE A 45 17.26 14.42 -3.99
CA ILE A 45 15.90 14.70 -4.46
C ILE A 45 15.96 15.39 -5.81
N ASN A 46 16.69 16.51 -5.91
CA ASN A 46 16.78 17.30 -7.14
C ASN A 46 17.32 16.46 -8.31
N GLN A 47 18.35 15.64 -8.06
CA GLN A 47 18.94 14.75 -9.06
C GLN A 47 17.98 13.64 -9.52
N SER A 48 17.32 12.97 -8.58
CA SER A 48 16.38 11.89 -8.88
C SER A 48 15.11 12.40 -9.54
N LEU A 49 14.58 13.54 -9.09
CA LEU A 49 13.45 14.23 -9.70
C LEU A 49 13.74 14.62 -11.15
N LYS A 50 14.92 15.19 -11.43
CA LYS A 50 15.32 15.51 -12.81
C LYS A 50 15.27 14.29 -13.72
N LYS A 51 15.80 13.15 -13.26
CA LYS A 51 15.77 11.89 -14.01
C LYS A 51 14.33 11.39 -14.23
N LEU A 52 13.50 11.45 -13.19
CA LEU A 52 12.11 10.99 -13.24
C LEU A 52 11.27 11.84 -14.20
N VAL A 53 11.46 13.17 -14.19
CA VAL A 53 10.82 14.10 -15.13
C VAL A 53 11.18 13.78 -16.58
N VAL A 54 12.44 13.45 -16.87
CA VAL A 54 12.86 13.02 -18.22
C VAL A 54 12.12 11.74 -18.63
N ASN A 55 12.09 10.73 -17.76
CA ASN A 55 11.39 9.47 -18.04
C ASN A 55 9.89 9.70 -18.31
N PHE A 56 9.22 10.53 -17.50
CA PHE A 56 7.81 10.88 -17.73
C PHE A 56 7.63 11.64 -19.03
N THR A 57 8.50 12.58 -19.35
CA THR A 57 8.41 13.36 -20.60
C THR A 57 8.47 12.44 -21.83
N GLU A 58 9.40 11.49 -21.83
CA GLU A 58 9.51 10.49 -22.90
C GLU A 58 8.27 9.58 -22.97
N PHE A 59 7.80 9.09 -21.82
CA PHE A 59 6.58 8.28 -21.74
C PHE A 59 5.37 9.02 -22.32
N PHE A 60 5.13 10.25 -21.88
CA PHE A 60 3.98 11.03 -22.32
C PHE A 60 4.07 11.45 -23.79
N LYS A 61 5.28 11.74 -24.30
CA LYS A 61 5.48 11.97 -25.73
C LYS A 61 5.04 10.75 -26.55
N ASP A 62 5.53 9.57 -26.19
CA ASP A 62 5.19 8.33 -26.89
C ASP A 62 3.70 8.00 -26.75
N PHE A 63 3.11 8.24 -25.57
CA PHE A 63 1.69 8.04 -25.33
C PHE A 63 0.82 8.95 -26.20
N MET A 64 1.18 10.23 -26.31
CA MET A 64 0.47 11.19 -27.17
C MET A 64 0.56 10.78 -28.64
N VAL A 65 1.73 10.36 -29.11
CA VAL A 65 1.91 9.83 -30.47
C VAL A 65 0.99 8.62 -30.71
N GLU A 66 0.96 7.64 -29.80
CA GLU A 66 0.08 6.46 -29.90
C GLU A 66 -1.40 6.88 -29.96
N LYS A 67 -1.81 7.85 -29.14
CA LYS A 67 -3.18 8.34 -29.09
C LYS A 67 -3.59 9.02 -30.41
N TYR A 68 -2.78 9.93 -30.95
CA TYR A 68 -3.08 10.62 -32.21
C TYR A 68 -3.15 9.65 -33.38
N GLN A 69 -2.25 8.67 -33.43
CA GLN A 69 -2.27 7.61 -34.44
C GLN A 69 -3.56 6.77 -34.37
N LYS A 70 -4.01 6.40 -33.16
CA LYS A 70 -5.28 5.67 -32.96
C LYS A 70 -6.49 6.50 -33.37
N GLU A 71 -6.43 7.82 -33.24
CA GLU A 71 -7.51 8.74 -33.64
C GLU A 71 -7.43 9.16 -35.12
N GLY A 72 -6.43 8.71 -35.87
CA GLY A 72 -6.22 9.10 -37.28
C GLY A 72 -5.88 10.59 -37.46
N LYS A 73 -5.37 11.24 -36.40
CA LYS A 73 -5.01 12.67 -36.42
C LYS A 73 -3.55 12.85 -36.78
N GLU A 74 -3.25 13.93 -37.51
CA GLU A 74 -1.88 14.36 -37.72
C GLU A 74 -1.26 14.83 -36.41
N ILE A 75 0.02 14.49 -36.20
CA ILE A 75 0.72 14.80 -34.96
C ILE A 75 1.35 16.19 -35.10
N ASP A 76 0.77 17.19 -34.42
CA ASP A 76 1.44 18.46 -34.24
C ASP A 76 2.56 18.33 -33.19
N SER A 77 3.78 18.13 -33.68
CA SER A 77 4.96 17.98 -32.82
C SER A 77 5.29 19.22 -31.98
N ILE A 78 4.84 20.41 -32.39
CA ILE A 78 5.03 21.66 -31.66
C ILE A 78 4.01 21.72 -30.53
N GLU A 79 2.74 21.47 -30.82
CA GLU A 79 1.67 21.43 -29.81
C GLU A 79 1.99 20.42 -28.69
N VAL A 80 2.43 19.21 -29.04
CA VAL A 80 2.81 18.18 -28.07
C VAL A 80 3.98 18.65 -27.20
N GLN A 81 4.98 19.31 -27.77
CA GLN A 81 6.11 19.84 -26.99
C GLN A 81 5.68 20.96 -26.05
N THR A 82 4.80 21.85 -26.50
CA THR A 82 4.24 22.93 -25.67
C THR A 82 3.44 22.36 -24.50
N LEU A 83 2.55 21.39 -24.75
CA LEU A 83 1.77 20.74 -23.70
C LEU A 83 2.65 20.08 -22.64
N LEU A 84 3.69 19.36 -23.07
CA LEU A 84 4.64 18.70 -22.18
C LEU A 84 5.39 19.71 -21.32
N LYS A 85 5.94 20.77 -21.92
CA LYS A 85 6.77 21.77 -21.23
C LYS A 85 5.97 22.69 -20.31
N GLU A 86 4.80 23.13 -20.74
CA GLU A 86 4.05 24.19 -20.05
C GLU A 86 3.03 23.66 -19.05
N LYS A 87 2.48 22.46 -19.25
CA LYS A 87 1.44 21.91 -18.37
C LYS A 87 1.93 20.71 -17.59
N LEU A 88 2.44 19.71 -18.30
CA LEU A 88 2.66 18.39 -17.69
C LEU A 88 3.91 18.34 -16.80
N ILE A 89 5.05 18.81 -17.30
CA ILE A 89 6.30 18.83 -16.53
C ILE A 89 6.15 19.68 -15.24
N PRO A 90 5.55 20.89 -15.29
CA PRO A 90 5.29 21.66 -14.07
C PRO A 90 4.39 20.93 -13.08
N ALA A 91 3.30 20.30 -13.54
CA ALA A 91 2.42 19.51 -12.68
C ALA A 91 3.15 18.34 -12.00
N ILE A 92 3.94 17.56 -12.77
CA ILE A 92 4.74 16.46 -12.25
C ILE A 92 5.77 16.97 -11.23
N LYS A 93 6.43 18.09 -11.51
CA LYS A 93 7.39 18.68 -10.57
C LYS A 93 6.70 19.09 -9.27
N LEU A 94 5.52 19.70 -9.34
CA LEU A 94 4.76 20.11 -8.16
C LEU A 94 4.30 18.90 -7.32
N ASP A 95 3.78 17.86 -7.98
CA ASP A 95 3.31 16.61 -7.34
C ASP A 95 4.46 15.77 -6.76
N LEU A 96 5.68 15.96 -7.26
CA LEU A 96 6.85 15.22 -6.78
C LEU A 96 7.78 16.07 -5.91
N ASP A 97 7.58 17.37 -5.83
CA ASP A 97 8.38 18.28 -5.00
C ASP A 97 8.13 17.93 -3.51
N PRO A 98 9.10 17.39 -2.79
CA PRO A 98 8.90 17.07 -1.38
C PRO A 98 8.68 18.31 -0.51
N GLY A 99 9.05 19.52 -0.96
CA GLY A 99 8.72 20.77 -0.31
C GLY A 99 7.21 21.01 -0.22
N SER A 100 6.44 20.61 -1.22
CA SER A 100 4.96 20.69 -1.20
C SER A 100 4.32 19.69 -0.22
N TYR A 101 5.11 18.73 0.27
CA TYR A 101 4.68 17.74 1.27
C TYR A 101 5.38 17.86 2.62
N SER A 102 6.28 18.84 2.79
CA SER A 102 7.02 19.02 4.03
C SER A 102 6.07 19.46 5.14
N GLY A 103 6.10 18.75 6.26
CA GLY A 103 5.22 19.02 7.41
C GLY A 103 3.79 18.50 7.28
N ILE A 104 3.44 17.79 6.19
CA ILE A 104 2.15 17.09 6.11
C ILE A 104 2.17 15.94 7.12
N GLN A 105 1.22 15.98 8.04
CA GLN A 105 0.97 14.90 8.97
C GLN A 105 -0.19 14.05 8.45
N MET A 106 0.08 12.76 8.30
CA MET A 106 -0.93 11.75 8.00
C MET A 106 -1.27 11.01 9.29
N LYS A 107 -2.53 10.95 9.67
CA LYS A 107 -2.96 10.22 10.85
C LYS A 107 -3.89 9.09 10.44
N HIS A 108 -3.57 7.90 10.88
CA HIS A 108 -4.35 6.68 10.67
C HIS A 108 -4.85 6.20 12.03
N GLU A 109 -6.17 6.14 12.21
CA GLU A 109 -6.79 5.68 13.45
C GLU A 109 -7.56 4.39 13.19
N TYR A 110 -7.23 3.34 13.93
CA TYR A 110 -7.94 2.06 13.96
C TYR A 110 -8.62 1.91 15.31
N THR A 111 -9.94 1.67 15.30
CA THR A 111 -10.69 1.20 16.47
C THR A 111 -11.11 -0.24 16.21
N PHE A 112 -10.53 -1.16 16.98
CA PHE A 112 -10.88 -2.57 16.95
C PHE A 112 -12.16 -2.77 17.78
N LYS A 113 -13.16 -3.43 17.20
CA LYS A 113 -14.40 -3.89 17.85
C LYS A 113 -14.63 -5.35 17.46
N ASP A 114 -15.32 -6.17 18.25
CA ASP A 114 -15.40 -7.64 18.11
C ASP A 114 -15.15 -8.18 16.69
N SER A 115 -16.07 -7.94 15.75
CA SER A 115 -15.98 -8.39 14.35
C SER A 115 -15.56 -7.30 13.34
N ILE A 116 -15.36 -6.06 13.76
CA ILE A 116 -15.18 -4.89 12.88
C ILE A 116 -13.95 -4.08 13.27
N ILE A 117 -13.24 -3.55 12.28
CA ILE A 117 -12.26 -2.47 12.47
C ILE A 117 -12.85 -1.21 11.86
N GLU A 118 -12.96 -0.15 12.65
CA GLU A 118 -13.25 1.20 12.13
C GLU A 118 -11.93 1.90 11.83
N TYR A 119 -11.79 2.39 10.60
CA TYR A 119 -10.62 3.11 10.13
C TYR A 119 -10.99 4.55 9.76
N LYS A 120 -10.20 5.49 10.27
CA LYS A 120 -10.22 6.89 9.87
C LYS A 120 -8.86 7.35 9.38
N PHE A 121 -8.87 8.17 8.34
CA PHE A 121 -7.67 8.80 7.79
C PHE A 121 -7.81 10.31 7.85
N TYR A 122 -6.76 10.97 8.35
CA TYR A 122 -6.65 12.41 8.35
C TYR A 122 -5.36 12.81 7.61
N ASP A 123 -5.48 13.76 6.71
CA ASP A 123 -4.37 14.44 6.04
C ASP A 123 -4.47 15.90 6.43
N SER A 124 -3.40 16.51 6.93
CA SER A 124 -3.42 17.92 7.36
C SER A 124 -3.83 18.92 6.27
N ARG A 125 -3.86 18.52 4.99
CA ARG A 125 -4.39 19.31 3.88
C ARG A 125 -5.91 19.20 3.70
N ASN A 126 -6.51 18.16 4.24
CA ASN A 126 -7.94 17.87 4.13
C ASN A 126 -8.49 17.61 5.55
N LEU A 127 -8.78 18.72 6.25
CA LEU A 127 -9.10 18.72 7.68
C LEU A 127 -10.49 18.12 8.00
N ASP A 128 -11.37 17.97 7.00
CA ASP A 128 -12.79 17.64 7.21
C ASP A 128 -13.19 16.27 6.60
N SER A 129 -12.30 15.29 6.66
CA SER A 129 -12.64 13.92 6.28
C SER A 129 -13.40 13.21 7.42
N ASP A 130 -14.71 13.40 7.49
CA ASP A 130 -15.63 12.62 8.33
C ASP A 130 -15.90 11.19 7.79
N GLU A 131 -15.05 10.72 6.88
CA GLU A 131 -15.15 9.39 6.31
C GLU A 131 -14.63 8.32 7.28
N ILE A 132 -15.44 7.26 7.45
CA ILE A 132 -15.07 6.05 8.19
C ILE A 132 -15.16 4.86 7.25
N THR A 133 -14.10 4.06 7.19
CA THR A 133 -14.16 2.72 6.59
C THR A 133 -14.39 1.69 7.69
N ARG A 134 -15.45 0.89 7.59
CA ARG A 134 -15.63 -0.33 8.40
C ARG A 134 -15.07 -1.52 7.64
N ILE A 135 -14.26 -2.32 8.31
CA ILE A 135 -13.64 -3.53 7.77
C ILE A 135 -14.15 -4.70 8.60
N ASN A 136 -14.85 -5.65 7.98
CA ASN A 136 -15.23 -6.89 8.65
C ASN A 136 -13.99 -7.78 8.77
N LYS A 137 -13.64 -8.19 10.00
CA LYS A 137 -12.43 -8.97 10.27
C LYS A 137 -12.49 -10.37 9.66
N ASN A 138 -13.68 -10.94 9.51
CA ASN A 138 -13.88 -12.33 9.09
C ASN A 138 -13.67 -12.53 7.59
N ASP A 139 -14.14 -11.59 6.76
CA ASP A 139 -14.12 -11.71 5.30
C ASP A 139 -13.37 -10.57 4.58
N GLY A 140 -12.94 -9.55 5.32
CA GLY A 140 -12.22 -8.39 4.80
C GLY A 140 -13.09 -7.42 3.99
N SER A 141 -14.41 -7.61 3.97
CA SER A 141 -15.35 -6.71 3.30
C SER A 141 -15.26 -5.30 3.90
N LYS A 142 -15.42 -4.29 3.03
CA LYS A 142 -15.24 -2.88 3.38
C LYS A 142 -16.46 -2.06 3.01
N GLU A 143 -16.91 -1.27 3.97
CA GLU A 143 -18.00 -0.32 3.81
C GLU A 143 -17.51 1.08 4.19
N ASN A 144 -17.84 2.09 3.39
CA ASN A 144 -17.45 3.47 3.66
C ASN A 144 -18.68 4.27 4.07
N PHE A 145 -18.54 5.05 5.13
CA PHE A 145 -19.57 5.90 5.70
C PHE A 145 -19.07 7.33 5.77
N LEU A 146 -19.97 8.30 5.59
CA LEU A 146 -19.74 9.67 5.98
C LEU A 146 -20.48 9.91 7.30
N PHE A 147 -19.80 10.42 8.31
CA PHE A 147 -20.45 10.90 9.51
C PHE A 147 -21.06 12.27 9.24
N LYS A 148 -22.38 12.36 9.20
CA LYS A 148 -23.10 13.63 8.98
C LYS A 148 -24.28 13.72 9.92
N ASP A 149 -24.40 14.85 10.62
CA ASP A 149 -25.54 15.16 11.51
C ASP A 149 -25.82 14.03 12.53
N SER A 150 -24.77 13.52 13.19
CA SER A 150 -24.83 12.41 14.16
C SER A 150 -25.31 11.06 13.60
N THR A 151 -25.37 10.91 12.28
CA THR A 151 -25.75 9.65 11.60
C THR A 151 -24.68 9.21 10.61
N TYR A 152 -24.60 7.89 10.37
CA TYR A 152 -23.72 7.32 9.35
C TYR A 152 -24.47 7.17 8.04
N VAL A 153 -24.07 7.92 7.02
CA VAL A 153 -24.62 7.78 5.67
C VAL A 153 -23.70 6.87 4.87
N SER A 154 -24.21 5.72 4.44
CA SER A 154 -23.46 4.79 3.59
C SER A 154 -23.10 5.46 2.27
N LEU A 155 -21.82 5.56 1.97
CA LEU A 155 -21.33 6.04 0.68
C LEU A 155 -21.38 4.87 -0.30
N LYS A 156 -22.43 4.81 -1.13
CA LYS A 156 -22.41 4.00 -2.37
C LYS A 156 -21.47 4.68 -3.38
N ARG A 157 -20.18 4.71 -3.09
CA ARG A 157 -19.19 4.96 -4.14
C ARG A 157 -19.26 3.78 -5.09
N VAL A 158 -19.20 4.04 -6.39
CA VAL A 158 -18.66 3.05 -7.33
C VAL A 158 -17.32 2.68 -6.73
N GLN A 159 -17.23 1.49 -6.12
CA GLN A 159 -15.97 0.99 -5.62
C GLN A 159 -15.09 0.90 -6.86
N PHE A 160 -14.23 1.89 -7.07
CA PHE A 160 -13.02 1.67 -7.81
C PHE A 160 -12.25 0.66 -6.97
N SER A 161 -12.55 -0.63 -7.18
CA SER A 161 -11.70 -1.69 -6.67
C SER A 161 -10.39 -1.50 -7.45
N MET A 162 -9.50 -0.71 -6.89
CA MET A 162 -8.09 -0.83 -7.22
C MET A 162 -7.73 -2.22 -6.74
N THR A 163 -7.90 -3.21 -7.62
CA THR A 163 -7.35 -4.55 -7.43
C THR A 163 -5.93 -4.33 -6.95
N LEU A 164 -5.57 -4.96 -5.83
CA LEU A 164 -4.20 -4.90 -5.32
C LEU A 164 -3.28 -5.16 -6.51
N PRO A 165 -2.32 -4.25 -6.77
CA PRO A 165 -1.48 -4.36 -7.94
C PRO A 165 -0.80 -5.73 -7.93
N LYS A 166 -1.06 -6.54 -8.96
CA LYS A 166 -0.44 -7.86 -9.15
C LYS A 166 1.08 -7.79 -9.37
N ASP A 167 1.62 -6.57 -9.50
CA ASP A 167 3.00 -6.29 -9.91
C ASP A 167 3.86 -5.74 -8.76
N GLU A 168 3.47 -5.96 -7.50
CA GLU A 168 4.35 -5.76 -6.35
C GLU A 168 5.05 -7.08 -6.01
N GLU A 169 6.33 -7.16 -6.33
CA GLU A 169 7.14 -8.35 -6.10
C GLU A 169 8.01 -8.14 -4.86
N ILE A 170 7.88 -9.02 -3.87
CA ILE A 170 8.80 -9.04 -2.72
C ILE A 170 10.12 -9.63 -3.21
N ILE A 171 11.18 -8.82 -3.20
CA ILE A 171 12.54 -9.26 -3.56
C ILE A 171 13.17 -9.99 -2.38
N ASN A 172 13.07 -9.41 -1.19
CA ASN A 172 13.69 -9.96 0.01
C ASN A 172 12.96 -9.55 1.28
N ILE A 173 13.01 -10.43 2.29
CA ILE A 173 12.61 -10.16 3.67
C ILE A 173 13.77 -10.59 4.56
N GLU A 174 14.33 -9.64 5.31
CA GLU A 174 15.43 -9.87 6.24
C GLU A 174 14.92 -9.60 7.66
N GLU A 175 15.03 -10.58 8.55
CA GLU A 175 14.66 -10.45 9.96
C GLU A 175 15.92 -10.21 10.80
N TYR A 176 15.86 -9.26 11.73
CA TYR A 176 16.96 -8.91 12.64
C TYR A 176 16.48 -9.03 14.10
N PRO A 177 16.32 -10.25 14.65
CA PRO A 177 15.74 -10.47 15.98
C PRO A 177 16.56 -9.90 17.14
N GLU A 178 17.84 -9.61 16.93
CA GLU A 178 18.76 -8.97 17.86
C GLU A 178 18.58 -7.44 17.93
N ASP A 179 18.09 -6.82 16.85
CA ASP A 179 17.83 -5.39 16.78
C ASP A 179 16.46 -5.07 17.40
N ARG A 180 16.47 -4.93 18.74
CA ARG A 180 15.27 -4.82 19.57
C ARG A 180 15.02 -3.41 20.08
N LYS A 181 13.75 -3.07 20.21
CA LYS A 181 13.29 -1.79 20.76
C LYS A 181 11.95 -1.99 21.47
N ASN A 182 11.80 -1.43 22.68
CA ASN A 182 10.47 -1.31 23.29
C ASN A 182 9.76 -0.09 22.71
N ILE A 183 8.59 -0.28 22.09
CA ILE A 183 7.78 0.81 21.56
C ILE A 183 6.43 0.79 22.25
N LYS A 184 6.22 1.75 23.15
CA LYS A 184 4.95 1.92 23.89
C LYS A 184 4.51 0.65 24.63
N GLY A 185 5.45 -0.12 25.17
CA GLY A 185 5.16 -1.36 25.91
C GLY A 185 5.18 -2.62 25.06
N PHE A 186 5.27 -2.54 23.73
CA PHE A 186 5.50 -3.69 22.87
C PHE A 186 6.98 -3.98 22.73
N GLU A 187 7.37 -5.24 22.87
CA GLU A 187 8.69 -5.69 22.47
C GLU A 187 8.73 -5.87 20.95
N CYS A 188 9.51 -5.02 20.29
CA CYS A 188 9.66 -5.04 18.85
C CYS A 188 11.07 -5.46 18.44
N PHE A 189 11.17 -6.05 17.25
CA PHE A 189 12.44 -6.27 16.55
C PHE A 189 12.34 -5.81 15.10
N ARG A 190 13.49 -5.62 14.44
CA ARG A 190 13.51 -5.07 13.08
C ARG A 190 13.31 -6.14 12.01
N VAL A 191 12.49 -5.82 11.01
CA VAL A 191 12.32 -6.57 9.76
C VAL A 191 12.46 -5.61 8.59
N VAL A 192 13.24 -5.98 7.58
CA VAL A 192 13.45 -5.17 6.38
C VAL A 192 12.88 -5.89 5.18
N VAL A 193 11.98 -5.23 4.46
CA VAL A 193 11.37 -5.76 3.24
C VAL A 193 11.80 -4.91 2.06
N LYS A 194 12.33 -5.57 1.02
CA LYS A 194 12.68 -4.94 -0.25
C LYS A 194 11.66 -5.38 -1.28
N LYS A 195 10.99 -4.42 -1.92
CA LYS A 195 9.94 -4.67 -2.89
C LYS A 195 10.25 -4.01 -4.21
N LYS A 196 9.96 -4.71 -5.32
CA LYS A 196 9.98 -4.17 -6.66
C LYS A 196 8.57 -3.77 -7.06
N LYS A 197 8.43 -2.56 -7.60
CA LYS A 197 7.14 -2.03 -8.07
C LYS A 197 7.31 -1.26 -9.36
N ASN A 198 6.30 -1.31 -10.23
CA ASN A 198 6.27 -0.46 -11.41
C ASN A 198 5.30 0.71 -11.22
N ILE A 199 5.74 1.96 -11.43
CA ILE A 199 4.86 3.13 -11.25
C ILE A 199 3.74 3.17 -12.30
N LEU A 200 4.01 2.77 -13.54
CA LEU A 200 3.03 2.84 -14.63
C LEU A 200 1.96 1.74 -14.56
N LYS A 201 2.34 0.55 -14.08
CA LYS A 201 1.42 -0.59 -13.97
C LYS A 201 0.57 -0.59 -12.70
N ASN A 202 0.78 0.40 -11.82
CA ASN A 202 0.10 0.48 -10.54
C ASN A 202 -0.57 1.84 -10.34
N GLY A 203 -1.62 1.88 -9.52
CA GLY A 203 -2.23 3.15 -9.15
C GLY A 203 -3.13 3.76 -10.24
N VAL A 204 -3.18 5.08 -10.24
CA VAL A 204 -4.00 5.89 -11.16
C VAL A 204 -3.53 5.78 -12.62
N PHE A 205 -2.22 5.65 -12.84
CA PHE A 205 -1.65 5.46 -14.18
C PHE A 205 -2.14 4.17 -14.83
N ALA A 206 -2.17 3.06 -14.08
CA ALA A 206 -2.66 1.78 -14.60
C ALA A 206 -4.11 1.88 -15.11
N PHE A 207 -4.93 2.70 -14.46
CA PHE A 207 -6.31 2.94 -14.87
C PHE A 207 -6.41 3.75 -16.15
N PHE A 208 -5.70 4.88 -16.23
CA PHE A 208 -5.77 5.77 -17.40
C PHE A 208 -5.08 5.22 -18.65
N PHE A 209 -4.12 4.30 -18.49
CA PHE A 209 -3.25 3.86 -19.57
C PHE A 209 -3.38 2.35 -19.88
N LYS A 210 -4.36 1.67 -19.31
CA LYS A 210 -4.51 0.19 -19.32
C LYS A 210 -4.30 -0.50 -20.67
N ASP A 211 -4.69 0.15 -21.77
CA ASP A 211 -4.65 -0.41 -23.13
C ASP A 211 -3.53 0.16 -24.02
N SER A 212 -2.54 0.84 -23.41
CA SER A 212 -1.43 1.46 -24.13
C SER A 212 -0.21 0.54 -24.21
N LYS A 213 0.27 0.30 -25.43
CA LYS A 213 1.52 -0.45 -25.67
C LYS A 213 2.76 0.32 -25.18
N VAL A 214 2.63 1.63 -24.99
CA VAL A 214 3.68 2.50 -24.44
C VAL A 214 4.01 2.14 -22.98
N ILE A 215 3.07 1.59 -22.21
CA ILE A 215 3.36 1.11 -20.84
C ILE A 215 4.49 0.09 -20.86
N ASP A 216 4.39 -0.95 -21.69
CA ASP A 216 5.37 -2.03 -21.69
C ASP A 216 6.74 -1.55 -22.19
N LYS A 217 6.76 -0.68 -23.21
CA LYS A 217 7.98 -0.04 -23.72
C LYS A 217 8.76 0.71 -22.63
N HIS A 218 8.05 1.41 -21.75
CA HIS A 218 8.67 2.24 -20.71
C HIS A 218 8.76 1.58 -19.35
N SER A 219 8.08 0.44 -19.14
CA SER A 219 7.95 -0.25 -17.86
C SER A 219 9.25 -0.29 -17.05
N LYS A 220 10.35 -0.75 -17.65
CA LYS A 220 11.67 -0.86 -16.98
C LYS A 220 12.19 0.47 -16.42
N LYS A 221 11.93 1.61 -17.08
CA LYS A 221 12.36 2.94 -16.61
C LYS A 221 11.59 3.42 -15.38
N PHE A 222 10.43 2.81 -15.13
CA PHE A 222 9.53 3.09 -14.01
C PHE A 222 9.48 1.96 -12.99
N GLU A 223 10.38 0.98 -13.10
CA GLU A 223 10.65 0.06 -12.02
C GLU A 223 11.35 0.80 -10.88
N LYS A 224 10.82 0.64 -9.67
CA LYS A 224 11.38 1.17 -8.44
C LYS A 224 11.51 0.08 -7.40
N ILE A 225 12.51 0.25 -6.55
CA ILE A 225 12.70 -0.53 -5.34
C ILE A 225 12.24 0.31 -4.16
N ILE A 226 11.30 -0.23 -3.41
CA ILE A 226 10.83 0.33 -2.14
C ILE A 226 11.50 -0.49 -1.04
N MET A 227 12.13 0.20 -0.10
CA MET A 227 12.64 -0.41 1.13
C MET A 227 11.72 -0.03 2.28
N GLU A 228 11.19 -1.02 2.96
CA GLU A 228 10.33 -0.85 4.12
C GLU A 228 11.05 -1.44 5.33
N ASN A 229 11.37 -0.60 6.30
CA ASN A 229 11.93 -1.01 7.58
C ASN A 229 10.82 -1.00 8.63
N TYR A 230 10.58 -2.15 9.24
CA TYR A 230 9.54 -2.34 10.23
C TYR A 230 10.16 -2.65 11.59
N TYR A 231 9.70 -1.97 12.63
CA TYR A 231 9.77 -2.53 13.98
C TYR A 231 8.43 -3.21 14.26
N VAL A 232 8.48 -4.54 14.40
CA VAL A 232 7.29 -5.39 14.49
C VAL A 232 7.20 -6.08 15.85
N THR A 233 5.98 -6.31 16.32
CA THR A 233 5.70 -7.11 17.54
C THR A 233 4.98 -8.41 17.18
N LYS A 234 5.13 -9.43 18.03
CA LYS A 234 4.35 -10.68 17.98
C LYS A 234 3.08 -10.62 18.84
N ASP A 235 2.91 -9.57 19.63
CA ASP A 235 1.85 -9.46 20.65
C ASP A 235 0.47 -9.13 20.06
N ILE A 236 0.44 -8.70 18.79
CA ILE A 236 -0.77 -8.42 18.03
C ILE A 236 -0.81 -9.38 16.84
N ASN A 237 -1.87 -10.18 16.74
CA ASN A 237 -2.09 -11.08 15.62
C ASN A 237 -3.23 -10.57 14.75
N CYS A 238 -2.98 -9.61 13.86
CA CYS A 238 -4.02 -9.08 12.99
C CYS A 238 -3.53 -8.91 11.56
N GLN A 239 -4.27 -9.45 10.60
CA GLN A 239 -3.95 -9.37 9.16
C GLN A 239 -4.30 -8.02 8.52
N TYR A 240 -4.84 -7.07 9.29
CA TYR A 240 -5.23 -5.76 8.83
C TYR A 240 -4.33 -4.69 9.44
N HIS A 241 -3.69 -3.90 8.58
CA HIS A 241 -2.87 -2.77 8.99
C HIS A 241 -3.13 -1.57 8.04
N PRO A 242 -3.19 -0.32 8.54
CA PRO A 242 -3.53 0.84 7.69
C PRO A 242 -2.50 1.09 6.57
N ILE A 243 -1.23 0.85 6.87
CA ILE A 243 -0.10 1.14 5.97
C ILE A 243 0.42 -0.10 5.23
N VAL A 244 0.52 -1.23 5.93
CA VAL A 244 1.16 -2.44 5.43
C VAL A 244 0.06 -3.34 4.90
N LYS A 245 0.23 -3.85 3.70
CA LYS A 245 -0.73 -4.76 3.04
C LYS A 245 -0.13 -6.14 2.75
N ASP A 246 1.12 -6.33 3.15
CA ASP A 246 1.86 -7.55 2.90
C ASP A 246 1.42 -8.66 3.85
N SER A 247 0.71 -9.65 3.31
CA SER A 247 0.20 -10.78 4.09
C SER A 247 1.33 -11.64 4.68
N THR A 248 2.51 -11.68 4.05
CA THR A 248 3.67 -12.44 4.55
C THR A 248 4.18 -11.87 5.87
N ILE A 249 4.17 -10.54 5.99
CA ILE A 249 4.53 -9.86 7.24
C ILE A 249 3.38 -9.96 8.24
N LEU A 250 2.15 -9.60 7.84
CA LEU A 250 1.00 -9.51 8.74
C LEU A 250 0.50 -10.86 9.27
N SER A 251 0.88 -11.97 8.64
CA SER A 251 0.61 -13.32 9.16
C SER A 251 1.54 -13.73 10.31
N LYS A 252 2.67 -13.05 10.47
CA LYS A 252 3.68 -13.38 11.49
C LYS A 252 3.80 -12.31 12.57
N TYR A 253 3.77 -11.05 12.15
CA TYR A 253 4.12 -9.91 12.98
C TYR A 253 3.21 -8.72 12.68
N TYR A 254 3.03 -7.85 13.68
CA TYR A 254 2.29 -6.61 13.51
C TYR A 254 3.25 -5.40 13.55
N PRO A 255 3.36 -4.62 12.47
CA PRO A 255 4.19 -3.42 12.45
C PRO A 255 3.72 -2.33 13.43
N ILE A 256 4.63 -1.78 14.21
CA ILE A 256 4.35 -0.71 15.20
C ILE A 256 5.02 0.61 14.80
N GLU A 257 6.16 0.53 14.12
CA GLU A 257 6.86 1.66 13.50
C GLU A 257 7.35 1.23 12.12
N ILE A 258 7.14 2.10 11.12
CA ILE A 258 7.39 1.79 9.71
C ILE A 258 8.18 2.95 9.11
N THR A 259 9.28 2.65 8.44
CA THR A 259 10.01 3.61 7.61
C THR A 259 10.00 3.12 6.17
N ILE A 260 9.54 3.96 5.25
CA ILE A 260 9.45 3.67 3.82
C ILE A 260 10.40 4.59 3.07
N GLU A 261 11.24 4.01 2.23
CA GLU A 261 12.16 4.71 1.34
C GLU A 261 11.92 4.26 -0.10
N ASP A 262 11.81 5.22 -1.01
CA ASP A 262 11.59 5.00 -2.44
C ASP A 262 12.85 5.36 -3.21
N ASN A 263 13.43 4.39 -3.93
CA ASN A 263 14.66 4.63 -4.69
C ASN A 263 14.46 5.45 -5.98
N SER A 264 13.21 5.70 -6.40
CA SER A 264 12.88 6.50 -7.59
C SER A 264 12.92 8.00 -7.32
N LEU A 265 12.56 8.41 -6.10
CA LEU A 265 12.71 9.77 -5.58
C LEU A 265 13.59 9.74 -4.32
N LYS A 266 14.90 9.61 -4.55
CA LYS A 266 15.90 9.45 -3.49
C LYS A 266 15.99 10.70 -2.62
N GLY A 267 16.41 10.51 -1.37
CA GLY A 267 16.58 11.60 -0.41
C GLY A 267 15.31 11.95 0.37
N THR A 268 14.23 11.18 0.20
CA THR A 268 13.02 11.25 1.04
C THR A 268 12.81 9.94 1.80
N LYS A 269 12.17 10.04 2.97
CA LYS A 269 11.58 8.89 3.66
C LYS A 269 10.23 9.27 4.26
N THR A 270 9.37 8.29 4.43
CA THR A 270 8.15 8.44 5.22
C THR A 270 8.26 7.57 6.45
N ILE A 271 8.04 8.13 7.63
CA ILE A 271 8.05 7.38 8.89
C ILE A 271 6.66 7.41 9.50
N TYR A 272 6.10 6.24 9.78
CA TYR A 272 4.88 6.05 10.56
C TYR A 272 5.24 5.54 11.95
N LYS A 273 4.81 6.25 13.00
CA LYS A 273 5.03 5.86 14.40
C LYS A 273 3.71 5.68 15.12
N THR A 274 3.65 4.68 15.98
CA THR A 274 2.52 4.53 16.91
C THR A 274 2.55 5.65 17.94
N GLN A 275 1.55 6.53 17.87
CA GLN A 275 1.42 7.66 18.79
C GLN A 275 0.68 7.24 20.07
N LYS A 276 -0.42 6.51 19.90
CA LYS A 276 -1.30 6.04 20.99
C LYS A 276 -1.82 4.65 20.66
N HIS A 277 -1.97 3.82 21.69
CA HIS A 277 -2.70 2.58 21.58
C HIS A 277 -3.42 2.23 22.89
N SER A 278 -4.43 1.36 22.81
CA SER A 278 -5.06 0.73 23.96
C SER A 278 -5.25 -0.78 23.77
N ILE A 279 -4.53 -1.35 22.80
CA ILE A 279 -4.58 -2.77 22.48
C ILE A 279 -3.85 -3.51 23.60
N LYS A 280 -4.54 -4.49 24.20
CA LYS A 280 -3.89 -5.39 25.15
C LYS A 280 -3.14 -6.47 24.37
N PRO A 281 -1.89 -6.81 24.75
CA PRO A 281 -1.19 -7.95 24.18
C PRO A 281 -2.07 -9.20 24.26
N THR A 282 -2.19 -9.93 23.16
CA THR A 282 -2.84 -11.24 23.21
C THR A 282 -1.97 -12.12 24.09
N LYS A 283 -2.45 -12.48 25.29
CA LYS A 283 -1.74 -13.44 26.14
C LYS A 283 -1.54 -14.70 25.31
N GLN A 284 -0.29 -15.02 24.97
CA GLN A 284 0.02 -16.31 24.39
C GLN A 284 -0.58 -17.36 25.34
N ARG A 285 -1.48 -18.20 24.84
CA ARG A 285 -1.90 -19.39 25.58
C ARG A 285 -0.62 -20.18 25.81
N VAL A 286 -0.11 -20.15 27.03
CA VAL A 286 0.94 -21.05 27.46
C VAL A 286 0.33 -22.44 27.36
N ILE A 287 0.60 -23.14 26.26
CA ILE A 287 0.32 -24.56 26.16
C ILE A 287 1.30 -25.20 27.13
N LYS A 288 0.82 -25.52 28.32
CA LYS A 288 1.54 -26.41 29.23
C LYS A 288 1.53 -27.78 28.55
N ASN A 289 2.69 -28.19 28.02
CA ASN A 289 2.96 -29.58 27.69
C ASN A 289 3.02 -30.40 28.98
#